data_AF-A0A3B8QWI8-F1
#
_entry.id   AF-A0A3B8QWI8-F1
#
_cell.length_a   1.000
_cell.length_b   1.000
_cell.length_c   1.000
_cell.angle_alpha   90.00
_cell.angle_beta   90.00
_cell.angle_gamma   90.00
#
_symmetry.space_group_name_H-M   'P 1'
#
loop_
_entity.id
_entity.type
_entity.pdbx_description
1 polymer ?
#
loop_
_entity_poly.entity_id
_entity_poly.type
_entity_poly.pdbx_seq_one_letter_code
_entity_poly.pdbx_strand_id
1 'polypeptide(L)' 'PKRIEIVFDAVVGTIHSMILDGLPRGRGGPKCVKFDLKDESSLGEAFFSHTAHHGLEKEIQIEDHMR' A
#
# COMPACT_ATOMS: atom_id res chain seq x y z
N PRO A 1 -7.65 2.07 -15.88
CA PRO A 1 -8.44 0.86 -15.53
C PRO A 1 -9.86 1.06 -16.07
N LYS A 2 -10.57 -0.01 -16.41
CA LYS A 2 -11.98 0.06 -16.86
C LYS A 2 -12.96 -0.03 -15.70
N ARG A 3 -12.55 -0.64 -14.59
CA ARG A 3 -13.36 -0.80 -13.38
C ARG A 3 -12.49 -0.68 -12.15
N ILE A 4 -13.02 -0.03 -11.12
CA ILE A 4 -12.39 0.07 -9.80
C ILE A 4 -13.43 -0.39 -8.78
N GLU A 5 -13.04 -1.33 -7.92
CA GLU A 5 -13.80 -1.72 -6.73
C GLU A 5 -13.02 -1.28 -5.50
N ILE A 6 -13.71 -0.71 -4.52
CA ILE A 6 -13.13 -0.24 -3.27
C ILE A 6 -13.95 -0.82 -2.13
N VAL A 7 -13.29 -1.50 -1.20
CA VAL A 7 -13.87 -1.89 0.09
C VAL A 7 -13.29 -0.96 1.14
N PHE A 8 -14.15 -0.17 1.78
CA PHE A 8 -13.74 0.84 2.74
C PHE A 8 -14.71 0.93 3.92
N ASP A 9 -14.20 1.37 5.06
CA ASP A 9 -15.00 1.76 6.21
C ASP A 9 -15.66 3.13 5.94
N ALA A 10 -16.99 3.18 5.98
CA ALA A 10 -17.75 4.38 5.64
C ALA A 10 -17.73 5.47 6.74
N VAL A 11 -17.34 5.13 7.96
CA VAL A 11 -17.28 6.03 9.11
C VAL A 11 -15.94 6.75 9.15
N VAL A 12 -14.83 5.99 9.05
CA VAL A 12 -13.47 6.56 9.15
C VAL A 12 -12.80 6.77 7.79
N GLY A 13 -13.32 6.17 6.72
CA GLY A 13 -12.80 6.32 5.37
C GLY A 13 -11.61 5.40 5.03
N THR A 14 -11.22 4.50 5.93
CA THR A 14 -10.12 3.54 5.71
C THR A 14 -10.45 2.60 4.56
N ILE A 15 -9.58 2.52 3.55
CA ILE A 15 -9.71 1.57 2.43
C ILE A 15 -9.00 0.27 2.80
N HIS A 16 -9.74 -0.82 2.96
CA HIS A 16 -9.16 -2.13 3.27
C HIS A 16 -8.66 -2.88 2.03
N SER A 17 -9.34 -2.71 0.89
CA SER A 17 -8.87 -3.29 -0.37
C SER A 17 -9.37 -2.53 -1.58
N MET A 18 -8.61 -2.64 -2.67
CA MET A 18 -8.94 -2.03 -3.95
C MET A 18 -8.58 -2.95 -5.10
N ILE A 19 -9.50 -3.13 -6.05
CA ILE A 19 -9.26 -3.90 -7.27
C ILE A 19 -9.34 -2.95 -8.46
N LEU A 20 -8.27 -2.91 -9.25
CA LEU A 20 -8.18 -2.16 -10.50
C LEU A 20 -8.19 -3.18 -11.63
N ASP A 21 -9.32 -3.31 -12.33
CA ASP A 21 -9.48 -4.23 -13.46
C ASP A 21 -9.52 -3.49 -14.80
N GLY A 22 -9.10 -4.19 -15.85
CA GLY A 22 -9.03 -3.67 -17.22
C GLY A 22 -7.91 -2.63 -17.39
N LEU A 23 -6.73 -2.90 -16.83
CA LEU A 23 -5.55 -2.05 -17.06
C LEU A 23 -5.05 -2.16 -18.51
N PRO A 24 -4.51 -1.07 -19.10
CA PRO A 24 -3.90 -1.11 -20.44
C PRO A 24 -2.72 -2.09 -20.48
N ARG A 25 -2.69 -2.98 -21.47
CA ARG A 25 -1.72 -4.09 -21.55
C ARG A 25 -0.61 -3.88 -22.58
N GLY A 26 -0.23 -2.62 -22.85
CA GLY A 26 0.63 -2.23 -23.96
C GLY A 26 1.97 -2.99 -24.09
N ARG A 27 2.47 -3.60 -23.00
CA ARG A 27 3.67 -4.46 -22.99
C ARG A 27 3.51 -5.73 -22.12
N GLY A 28 2.33 -6.34 -22.12
CA GLY A 28 2.09 -7.59 -21.38
C GLY A 28 1.86 -7.43 -19.88
N GLY A 29 1.69 -6.20 -19.39
CA GLY A 29 1.37 -5.92 -17.99
C GLY A 29 0.08 -6.61 -17.50
N PRO A 30 -0.08 -6.71 -16.17
CA PRO A 30 -1.21 -7.37 -15.55
C PRO A 30 -2.52 -6.71 -15.99
N LYS A 31 -3.54 -7.53 -16.27
CA LYS A 31 -4.88 -7.05 -16.61
C LYS A 31 -5.57 -6.42 -15.38
N CYS A 32 -5.24 -6.94 -14.19
CA CYS A 32 -5.88 -6.62 -12.93
C CYS A 32 -4.81 -6.53 -11.83
N VAL A 33 -4.97 -5.59 -10.91
CA VAL A 33 -4.14 -5.45 -9.71
C VAL A 33 -5.07 -5.35 -8.49
N LYS A 34 -4.69 -6.04 -7.41
CA LYS A 34 -5.37 -5.96 -6.12
C LYS A 34 -4.40 -5.34 -5.11
N PHE A 35 -4.90 -4.37 -4.37
CA PHE A 35 -4.26 -3.78 -3.21
C PHE A 35 -5.02 -4.23 -1.97
N ASP A 36 -4.29 -4.68 -0.95
CA ASP A 36 -4.83 -5.05 0.35
C ASP A 36 -4.08 -4.25 1.42
N LEU A 37 -4.83 -3.59 2.31
CA LEU A 37 -4.27 -2.90 3.45
C LEU A 37 -3.66 -3.93 4.41
N LYS A 38 -2.39 -3.73 4.75
CA LYS A 38 -1.65 -4.63 5.66
C LYS A 38 -1.49 -4.06 7.05
N ASP A 39 -1.34 -2.73 7.15
CA ASP A 39 -1.09 -2.06 8.42
C ASP A 39 -1.62 -0.61 8.37
N GLU A 40 -1.99 -0.10 9.54
CA GLU A 40 -2.47 1.27 9.78
C GLU A 40 -1.62 1.99 10.84
N SER A 41 -0.43 1.46 11.15
CA SER A 41 0.49 2.05 12.11
C SER A 41 0.79 3.52 11.79
N SER A 42 0.83 4.34 12.85
CA SER A 42 1.32 5.71 12.75
C SER A 42 2.78 5.70 12.35
N LEU A 43 3.10 6.40 11.28
CA LEU A 43 4.47 6.60 10.84
C LEU A 43 5.04 7.83 11.53
N GLY A 44 6.31 7.78 11.93
CA GLY A 44 6.99 8.94 12.50
C GLY A 44 7.05 10.11 11.52
N GLU A 45 7.08 11.35 12.01
CA GLU A 45 7.03 12.57 11.18
C GLU A 45 8.11 12.62 10.08
N ALA A 46 9.27 12.02 10.34
CA ALA A 46 10.39 11.98 9.40
C ALA A 46 10.30 10.84 8.36
N PHE A 47 9.31 9.95 8.43
CA PHE A 47 9.27 8.71 7.63
C PHE A 47 9.34 8.97 6.12
N PHE A 48 8.67 10.03 5.64
CA PHE A 48 8.69 10.44 4.23
C PHE A 48 9.74 11.51 3.90
N SER A 49 10.63 11.84 4.84
CA SER A 49 11.67 12.84 4.61
C SER A 49 12.78 12.30 3.72
N HIS A 50 13.33 13.17 2.87
CA HIS A 50 14.48 12.82 2.03
C HIS A 50 15.71 12.43 2.88
N THR A 51 15.87 13.03 4.06
CA THR A 51 16.91 12.68 5.03
C THR A 51 16.74 11.27 5.61
N ALA A 52 15.53 10.81 5.90
CA ALA A 52 15.28 9.45 6.40
C ALA A 52 15.62 8.36 5.38
N HIS A 53 15.60 8.65 4.08
CA HIS A 53 16.09 7.73 3.06
C HIS A 53 17.62 7.51 3.15
N HIS A 54 18.37 8.50 3.63
CA HIS A 54 19.84 8.48 3.73
C HIS A 54 20.39 8.32 5.16
N GLY A 55 19.56 8.51 6.19
CA GLY A 55 19.94 8.42 7.58
C GLY A 55 20.00 6.98 8.10
N LEU A 56 20.91 6.73 9.03
CA LEU A 56 21.08 5.45 9.74
C LEU A 56 19.93 5.13 10.73
N GLU A 57 18.93 6.00 10.82
CA GLU A 57 17.81 5.96 11.79
C GLU A 57 16.56 5.26 11.22
N LYS A 58 16.75 4.27 10.33
CA LYS A 58 15.63 3.41 9.97
C LYS A 58 15.25 2.58 11.20
N GLU A 59 14.09 2.85 11.77
CA GLU A 59 13.44 1.87 12.66
C GLU A 59 13.25 0.58 11.86
N ILE A 60 13.98 -0.47 12.26
CA ILE A 60 13.85 -1.79 11.68
C ILE A 60 12.53 -2.36 12.17
N GLN A 61 11.53 -2.43 11.30
CA GLN A 61 10.36 -3.26 11.54
C GLN A 61 10.78 -4.72 11.43
N ILE A 62 10.82 -5.43 12.55
CA ILE A 62 11.04 -6.87 12.57
C ILE A 62 9.71 -7.52 12.19
N GLU A 63 9.56 -7.95 10.95
CA GLU A 63 8.47 -8.84 10.56
C GLU A 63 8.74 -10.22 11.14
N ASP A 64 8.02 -10.58 12.21
CA ASP A 64 8.11 -11.89 12.83
C ASP A 64 7.41 -12.92 11.91
N HIS A 65 8.15 -13.48 10.94
CA HIS A 65 7.70 -14.64 10.16
C HIS A 65 7.84 -15.91 11.01
N MET A 66 7.04 -16.01 12.07
CA MET A 66 6.87 -17.25 12.83
C MET A 66 5.97 -18.19 12.03
N ARG A 67 6.60 -19.20 11.41
CA ARG A 67 5.96 -20.44 11.02
C ARG A 67 6.79 -21.62 11.47
#